data_AF-A0A357KZV4-F1
#
_entry.id   AF-A0A357KZV4-F1
#
_cell.length_a   1.000
_cell.length_b   1.000
_cell.length_c   1.000
_cell.angle_alpha   90.00
_cell.angle_beta   90.00
_cell.angle_gamma   90.00
#
_symmetry.space_group_name_H-M   'P 1'
#
loop_
_entity.id
_entity.type
_entity.pdbx_description
1 polymer ?
#
loop_
_entity_poly.entity_id
_entity_poly.type
_entity_poly.pdbx_seq_one_letter_code
_entity_poly.pdbx_strand_id
1 'polypeptide(L)' 'GDTLFAGSIGRSDFPTSDERTLHRSIRESIYTLPDDTVVLPGHGPPTTVGREKRTNPFVRGA' A
#
# COMPACT_ATOMS: atom_id res chain seq x y z
N GLY A 1 -1.87 -8.67 -4.29
CA GLY A 1 -3.13 -8.70 -3.50
C GLY A 1 -3.75 -7.31 -3.44
N ASP A 2 -4.78 -7.11 -2.61
CA ASP A 2 -5.60 -5.88 -2.62
C ASP A 2 -5.30 -4.88 -1.50
N THR A 3 -4.10 -4.95 -0.92
CA THR A 3 -3.66 -4.05 0.14
C THR A 3 -3.11 -2.72 -0.41
N LEU A 4 -2.17 -2.80 -1.34
CA LEU A 4 -1.46 -1.65 -1.93
C LEU A 4 -1.52 -1.74 -3.45
N PHE A 5 -1.85 -0.62 -4.10
CA PHE A 5 -1.92 -0.47 -5.55
C PHE A 5 -1.03 0.69 -6.00
N ALA A 6 -0.79 0.81 -7.31
CA ALA A 6 -0.10 1.95 -7.88
C ALA A 6 -0.87 3.26 -7.60
N GLY A 7 -0.37 4.09 -6.68
CA GLY A 7 -1.01 5.35 -6.27
C GLY A 7 -2.32 5.21 -5.49
N SER A 8 -2.65 4.02 -4.96
CA SER A 8 -3.89 3.77 -4.22
C SER A 8 -3.73 2.65 -3.18
N ILE A 9 -4.78 2.35 -2.42
CA ILE A 9 -4.85 1.28 -1.42
C ILE A 9 -6.17 0.50 -1.50
N GLY A 10 -6.24 -0.65 -0.82
CA GLY A 10 -7.48 -1.40 -0.61
C GLY A 10 -8.61 -0.54 -0.08
N ARG A 11 -9.84 -0.80 -0.53
CA ARG A 11 -11.03 -0.16 0.06
C ARG A 11 -11.29 -0.70 1.47
N SER A 12 -11.77 0.17 2.35
CA SER A 12 -12.00 -0.12 3.77
C SER A 12 -13.45 0.16 4.22
N ASP A 13 -14.39 0.24 3.28
CA ASP A 13 -15.78 0.67 3.50
C ASP A 13 -16.77 -0.50 3.68
N PHE A 14 -16.29 -1.73 3.88
CA PHE A 14 -17.14 -2.88 4.24
C PHE A 14 -17.26 -3.04 5.76
N PRO A 15 -18.33 -3.69 6.27
CA PRO A 15 -18.57 -3.83 7.70
C PRO A 15 -17.44 -4.48 8.51
N THR A 16 -16.59 -5.28 7.86
CA THR A 16 -15.48 -6.00 8.50
C THR A 16 -14.11 -5.41 8.15
N SER A 17 -14.07 -4.25 7.50
CA SER A 17 -12.84 -3.56 7.15
C SER A 17 -12.35 -2.65 8.27
N ASP A 18 -11.03 -2.44 8.34
CA ASP A 18 -10.39 -1.51 9.27
C ASP A 18 -9.30 -0.71 8.53
N GLU A 19 -9.59 0.56 8.25
CA GLU A 19 -8.68 1.49 7.57
C GLU A 19 -7.39 1.73 8.37
N ARG A 20 -7.47 1.81 9.70
CA ARG A 20 -6.27 2.02 10.54
C ARG A 20 -5.36 0.82 10.46
N THR A 21 -5.92 -0.38 10.51
CA THR A 21 -5.15 -1.61 10.34
C THR A 21 -4.56 -1.69 8.93
N LEU A 22 -5.30 -1.35 7.88
CA LEU A 22 -4.78 -1.29 6.51
C LEU A 22 -3.57 -0.34 6.40
N HIS A 23 -3.69 0.89 6.89
CA HIS A 23 -2.61 1.86 6.87
C HIS A 23 -1.38 1.40 7.67
N ARG A 24 -1.60 0.78 8.84
CA ARG A 24 -0.53 0.23 9.67
C ARG A 24 0.19 -0.92 8.95
N SER A 25 -0.54 -1.88 8.41
CA SER A 25 0.04 -3.01 7.67
C SER A 25 0.88 -2.56 6.48
N ILE A 26 0.45 -1.52 5.75
CA ILE A 26 1.26 -0.94 4.66
C ILE A 26 2.59 -0.40 5.22
N ARG A 27 2.56 0.39 6.30
CA ARG A 27 3.78 0.98 6.87
C ARG A 27 4.73 -0.04 7.49
N GLU A 28 4.21 -0.98 8.26
CA GLU A 28 5.00 -1.90 9.08
C GLU A 28 5.44 -3.15 8.32
N SER A 29 4.71 -3.55 7.28
CA SER A 29 5.01 -4.79 6.52
C SER A 29 5.51 -4.53 5.10
N ILE A 30 4.99 -3.52 4.40
CA ILE A 30 5.35 -3.29 2.99
C ILE A 30 6.42 -2.20 2.89
N TYR A 31 6.27 -1.07 3.60
CA TYR A 31 7.24 0.03 3.55
C TYR A 31 8.52 -0.26 4.35
N THR A 32 8.62 -1.40 5.03
CA THR A 32 9.88 -1.87 5.61
C THR A 32 10.79 -2.57 4.60
N LEU A 33 10.28 -2.87 3.40
CA LEU A 33 11.04 -3.50 2.33
C LEU A 33 11.95 -2.49 1.59
N PRO A 34 13.00 -2.97 0.89
CA PRO A 34 13.84 -2.13 0.02
C PRO A 34 13.03 -1.35 -1.02
N ASP A 35 13.46 -0.14 -1.33
CA ASP A 35 12.72 0.79 -2.20
C ASP A 35 12.55 0.30 -3.65
N ASP A 36 13.47 -0.54 -4.14
CA ASP A 36 13.46 -1.18 -5.45
C ASP A 36 12.56 -2.43 -5.50
N THR A 37 12.01 -2.87 -4.36
CA THR A 37 11.07 -3.98 -4.31
C THR A 37 9.85 -3.70 -5.18
N VAL A 38 9.62 -4.57 -6.16
CA VAL A 38 8.45 -4.51 -7.05
C VAL A 38 7.21 -5.02 -6.31
N VAL A 39 6.15 -4.23 -6.34
CA VAL A 39 4.83 -4.60 -5.82
C VAL A 39 3.96 -5.04 -7.00
N LEU A 40 3.47 -6.28 -6.93
CA LEU A 40 2.51 -6.85 -7.87
C LEU A 40 1.10 -6.85 -7.23
N PRO A 41 0.26 -5.84 -7.53
CA PRO A 41 -1.07 -5.76 -6.94
C PRO A 41 -2.03 -6.80 -7.53
N GLY A 42 -3.17 -7.01 -6.86
CA GLY A 42 -4.26 -7.83 -7.39
C GLY A 42 -4.94 -7.19 -8.61
N HIS A 43 -4.85 -5.86 -8.73
CA HIS A 43 -5.49 -5.05 -9.76
C HIS A 43 -4.60 -3.88 -10.18
N GLY A 44 -4.68 -3.47 -11.45
CA GLY A 44 -3.90 -2.36 -11.98
C GLY A 44 -2.42 -2.71 -12.26
N PRO A 45 -1.59 -1.70 -12.59
CA PRO A 45 -0.20 -1.92 -12.99
C PRO A 45 0.73 -2.18 -11.79
N PRO A 46 1.89 -2.83 -12.01
CA PRO A 46 2.96 -2.90 -11.01
C PRO A 46 3.47 -1.53 -10.55
N THR A 47 4.02 -1.47 -9.35
CA THR A 47 4.71 -0.30 -8.79
C THR A 47 5.93 -0.75 -7.96
N THR A 48 6.61 0.18 -7.28
CA THR A 48 7.68 -0.15 -6.33
C THR A 48 7.39 0.43 -4.95
N VAL A 49 7.96 -0.20 -3.91
CA VAL A 49 7.85 0.26 -2.53
C VAL A 49 8.30 1.71 -2.39
N GLY A 50 9.44 2.07 -2.97
CA GLY A 50 9.96 3.43 -2.91
C GLY A 50 9.05 4.45 -3.60
N ARG A 51 8.46 4.10 -4.75
CA ARG A 51 7.48 4.97 -5.43
C ARG A 51 6.29 5.24 -4.53
N GLU A 52 5.69 4.20 -3.97
CA GLU A 52 4.50 4.35 -3.13
C GLU A 52 4.80 5.11 -1.84
N LYS A 53 5.92 4.86 -1.15
CA LYS A 53 6.32 5.65 0.04
C LYS A 53 6.31 7.15 -0.22
N ARG A 54 6.77 7.57 -1.41
CA ARG A 54 6.93 8.99 -1.77
C ARG A 54 5.66 9.62 -2.32
N THR A 55 4.84 8.86 -3.05
CA THR A 55 3.75 9.44 -3.86
C THR A 55 2.35 8.98 -3.49
N ASN A 56 2.20 7.93 -2.67
CA ASN A 56 0.87 7.40 -2.34
C ASN A 56 0.09 8.42 -1.48
N PRO A 57 -1.07 8.93 -1.94
CA PRO A 57 -1.76 10.01 -1.25
C PRO A 57 -2.50 9.55 0.01
N PHE A 58 -2.70 8.23 0.18
CA PHE A 58 -3.44 7.66 1.30
C PHE A 58 -2.52 7.29 2.47
N VAL A 59 -1.33 6.78 2.16
CA VAL A 59 -0.35 6.34 3.16
C VAL A 59 0.98 6.99 2.89
N ARG A 60 1.32 7.99 3.68
CA ARG A 60 2.67 8.59 3.66
C ARG A 60 3.68 7.59 4.24
N GLY A 61 4.85 7.51 3.59
CA GLY A 61 6.05 6.91 4.18
C GLY A 61 6.42 7.64 5.47
N ALA A 62 6.96 6.89 6.44
CA ALA A 62 7.59 7.48 7.62
C ALA A 62 8.91 8.14 7.23
#